data_AF-A0A353J6K4-F1
#
_entry.id   AF-A0A353J6K4-F1
#
_cell.length_a   1.000
_cell.length_b   1.000
_cell.length_c   1.000
_cell.angle_alpha   90.00
_cell.angle_beta   90.00
_cell.angle_gamma   90.00
#
_symmetry.space_group_name_H-M   'P 1'
#
loop_
_entity.id
_entity.type
_entity.pdbx_description
1 polymer ?
#
loop_
_entity_poly.entity_id
_entity_poly.type
_entity_poly.pdbx_seq_one_letter_code
_entity_poly.pdbx_strand_id
1 'polypeptide(L)'
;MFALGALLLLTGGGCASSASKQTAAPVEEPTRVTPENNETAQAGSRVRVHYKGTLDDGTEFDSSRGRDPLEFVVGSGQVITGFDEAVTGLKPGEKRTVHIPPEKAYGEYDKTKVFDVPRSEIPQEAVDQFIVGGKTMVPSRNGNPAMVATIVKISDGAVSFDANSDLAGKALNFEVELVEIAL
;
A
#
# COMPACT_ATOMS: atom_id res chain seq x y z
N MET A 1 7.17 0.98 -7.85
CA MET A 1 7.57 0.86 -6.43
C MET A 1 6.28 0.65 -5.65
N PHE A 2 6.02 -0.56 -5.18
CA PHE A 2 4.77 -0.89 -4.48
C PHE A 2 4.92 -0.48 -3.03
N ALA A 3 4.24 0.61 -2.64
CA ALA A 3 4.21 1.00 -1.24
C ALA A 3 3.27 0.08 -0.47
N LEU A 4 3.70 -0.37 0.70
CA LEU A 4 2.91 -1.18 1.66
C LEU A 4 1.52 -0.60 2.02
N GLY A 5 1.22 0.66 1.63
CA GLY A 5 -0.04 1.36 1.89
C GLY A 5 -0.90 1.72 0.66
N ALA A 6 -0.62 1.18 -0.54
CA ALA A 6 -1.45 1.48 -1.71
C ALA A 6 -2.68 0.54 -1.83
N LEU A 7 -3.54 0.53 -0.82
CA LEU A 7 -4.94 0.13 -1.04
C LEU A 7 -5.62 1.30 -1.76
N LEU A 8 -6.07 1.06 -3.00
CA LEU A 8 -6.65 2.05 -3.90
C LEU A 8 -7.94 2.65 -3.30
N LEU A 9 -7.80 3.65 -2.42
CA LEU A 9 -8.90 4.49 -1.98
C LEU A 9 -9.19 5.52 -3.08
N LEU A 10 -10.27 5.27 -3.82
CA LEU A 10 -10.91 6.28 -4.65
C LEU A 10 -11.40 7.40 -3.73
N THR A 11 -10.70 8.53 -3.73
CA THR A 11 -11.05 9.70 -2.93
C THR A 11 -12.35 10.33 -3.45
N GLY A 12 -13.40 10.31 -2.62
CA GLY A 12 -14.55 11.21 -2.74
C GLY A 12 -14.28 12.51 -1.99
N GLY A 13 -14.33 13.63 -2.69
CA GLY A 13 -14.05 14.97 -2.17
C GLY A 13 -15.17 15.59 -1.32
N GLY A 14 -14.83 16.69 -0.64
CA GLY A 14 -15.76 17.54 0.09
C GLY A 14 -15.05 18.70 0.79
N CYS A 15 -15.12 19.89 0.18
CA CYS A 15 -14.51 21.14 0.62
C CYS A 15 -15.17 21.80 1.85
N ALA A 16 -14.35 22.66 2.47
CA ALA A 16 -14.65 23.97 3.06
C ALA A 16 -14.92 24.08 4.57
N SER A 17 -14.04 24.83 5.27
CA SER A 17 -14.46 25.93 6.14
C SER A 17 -13.31 26.91 6.45
N SER A 18 -13.59 28.18 6.12
CA SER A 18 -13.27 29.49 6.73
C SER A 18 -11.93 29.81 7.42
N ALA A 19 -11.58 31.10 7.27
CA ALA A 19 -10.33 31.75 7.65
C ALA A 19 -10.35 32.36 9.08
N SER A 20 -9.18 32.50 9.69
CA SER A 20 -8.78 33.71 10.43
C SER A 20 -7.27 33.72 10.72
N LYS A 21 -6.64 34.89 10.53
CA LYS A 21 -5.25 35.21 10.90
C LYS A 21 -5.16 35.45 12.41
N GLN A 22 -4.17 34.88 13.10
CA GLN A 22 -3.71 35.43 14.37
C GLN A 22 -2.19 35.24 14.59
N THR A 23 -1.61 36.33 15.08
CA THR A 23 -0.21 36.70 15.23
C THR A 23 0.57 35.82 16.22
N ALA A 24 1.85 35.59 15.92
CA ALA A 24 2.80 34.87 16.73
C ALA A 24 3.32 35.69 17.94
N ALA A 25 3.43 35.04 19.09
CA ALA A 25 4.31 35.38 20.20
C ALA A 25 5.11 34.11 20.57
N PRO A 26 6.32 34.21 21.15
CA PRO A 26 7.25 33.09 21.26
C PRO A 26 6.72 32.07 22.26
N VAL A 27 6.48 30.84 21.79
CA VAL A 27 6.12 29.71 22.64
C VAL A 27 7.41 29.04 23.06
N GLU A 28 7.70 29.06 24.35
CA GLU A 28 8.77 28.27 24.98
C GLU A 28 8.64 26.80 24.56
N GLU A 29 9.75 26.18 24.15
CA GLU A 29 9.77 24.77 23.75
C GLU A 29 9.20 23.91 24.90
N PRO A 30 8.08 23.19 24.70
CA PRO A 30 7.62 22.28 25.72
C PRO A 30 8.59 21.09 25.74
N THR A 31 9.27 20.94 26.87
CA THR A 31 10.04 19.74 27.24
C THR A 31 9.27 18.49 26.82
N ARG A 32 9.84 17.70 25.89
CA ARG A 32 9.32 16.41 25.46
C ARG A 32 9.39 15.42 26.62
N VAL A 33 8.36 15.43 27.46
CA VAL A 33 8.07 14.30 28.34
C VAL A 33 7.59 13.16 27.44
N THR A 34 8.48 12.21 27.15
CA THR A 34 8.05 10.90 26.66
C THR A 34 7.38 10.18 27.83
N PRO A 35 6.08 9.86 27.77
CA PRO A 35 5.53 8.97 28.77
C PRO A 35 6.19 7.58 28.56
N GLU A 36 6.73 7.00 29.63
CA GLU A 36 7.06 5.57 29.66
C GLU A 36 5.74 4.77 29.60
N ASN A 37 5.11 4.76 28.44
CA ASN A 37 4.00 3.88 28.16
C ASN A 37 4.61 2.53 27.80
N ASN A 38 4.64 1.62 28.77
CA ASN A 38 4.89 0.19 28.58
C ASN A 38 3.76 -0.49 27.77
N GLU A 39 3.11 0.28 26.89
CA GLU A 39 1.99 -0.11 26.05
C GLU A 39 2.55 -0.75 24.79
N THR A 40 2.10 -1.97 24.52
CA THR A 40 2.33 -2.63 23.25
C THR A 40 1.34 -2.11 22.21
N ALA A 41 1.67 -2.17 20.91
CA ALA A 41 0.73 -1.89 19.84
C ALA A 41 -0.48 -2.86 19.90
N GLN A 42 -1.69 -2.31 19.90
CA GLN A 42 -2.94 -3.05 19.94
C GLN A 42 -3.89 -2.54 18.85
N ALA A 43 -4.96 -3.27 18.55
CA ALA A 43 -5.98 -2.79 17.62
C ALA A 43 -6.49 -1.39 18.02
N GLY A 44 -6.51 -0.47 17.06
CA GLY A 44 -6.84 0.94 17.26
C GLY A 44 -5.64 1.84 17.61
N SER A 45 -4.48 1.29 17.98
CA SER A 45 -3.26 2.07 18.16
C SER A 45 -2.82 2.70 16.84
N ARG A 46 -2.55 4.01 16.86
CA ARG A 46 -1.82 4.67 15.77
C ARG A 46 -0.34 4.41 15.97
N VAL A 47 0.31 3.81 14.99
CA VAL A 47 1.71 3.38 15.10
C VAL A 47 2.53 3.93 13.95
N ARG A 48 3.82 4.12 14.23
CA ARG A 48 4.82 4.46 13.21
C ARG A 48 5.87 3.37 13.15
N VAL A 49 6.12 2.83 11.98
CA VAL A 49 7.03 1.70 11.80
C VAL A 49 8.06 1.96 10.71
N HIS A 50 9.28 1.47 10.94
CA HIS A 50 10.22 1.22 9.86
C HIS A 50 10.14 -0.23 9.42
N TYR A 51 10.34 -0.48 8.13
CA TYR A 51 10.32 -1.83 7.58
C TYR A 51 11.22 -2.00 6.36
N LYS A 52 11.48 -3.28 6.07
CA LYS A 52 12.07 -3.76 4.82
C LYS A 52 11.29 -4.98 4.37
N GLY A 53 10.80 -4.96 3.14
CA GLY A 53 10.06 -6.04 2.51
C GLY A 53 10.86 -6.73 1.41
N THR A 54 10.99 -8.05 1.48
CA THR A 54 11.67 -8.86 0.44
C THR A 54 10.84 -10.05 0.00
N LEU A 55 11.12 -10.54 -1.21
CA LEU A 55 10.67 -11.84 -1.70
C LEU A 55 11.57 -12.96 -1.11
N ASP A 56 11.16 -14.22 -1.30
CA ASP A 56 11.92 -15.39 -0.82
C ASP A 56 13.28 -15.57 -1.50
N ASP A 57 13.44 -15.02 -2.71
CA ASP A 57 14.74 -14.97 -3.39
C ASP A 57 15.66 -13.84 -2.88
N GLY A 58 15.21 -13.07 -1.88
CA GLY A 58 15.93 -11.95 -1.29
C GLY A 58 15.76 -10.62 -2.01
N THR A 59 15.01 -10.56 -3.12
CA THR A 59 14.73 -9.32 -3.85
C THR A 59 13.93 -8.37 -2.96
N GLU A 60 14.48 -7.19 -2.69
CA GLU A 60 13.75 -6.12 -1.99
C GLU A 60 12.71 -5.49 -2.94
N PHE A 61 11.45 -5.45 -2.51
CA PHE A 61 10.37 -4.80 -3.26
C PHE A 61 10.00 -3.43 -2.70
N ASP A 62 10.21 -3.21 -1.39
CA ASP A 62 10.00 -1.92 -0.74
C ASP A 62 10.75 -1.82 0.61
N SER A 63 11.06 -0.59 1.02
CA SER A 63 11.62 -0.30 2.36
C SER A 63 11.31 1.14 2.79
N SER A 64 11.07 1.35 4.08
CA SER A 64 11.00 2.70 4.64
C SER A 64 12.38 3.36 4.85
N ARG A 65 13.49 2.65 4.61
CA ARG A 65 14.84 3.20 4.84
C ARG A 65 15.06 4.46 3.99
N GLY A 66 15.52 5.53 4.63
CA GLY A 66 15.75 6.82 3.96
C GLY A 66 14.48 7.65 3.71
N ARG A 67 13.34 7.24 4.30
CA ARG A 67 12.06 7.97 4.28
C ARG A 67 11.47 8.02 5.69
N ASP A 68 10.43 8.82 5.89
CA ASP A 68 9.69 8.84 7.15
C ASP A 68 9.09 7.46 7.47
N PRO A 69 8.95 7.08 8.75
CA PRO A 69 8.24 5.86 9.16
C PRO A 69 6.83 5.81 8.56
N LEU A 70 6.39 4.60 8.21
CA LEU A 70 5.02 4.37 7.80
C LEU A 70 4.10 4.52 9.00
N GLU A 71 3.12 5.42 8.91
CA GLU A 71 2.08 5.59 9.92
C GLU A 71 0.80 4.87 9.49
N PHE A 72 0.20 4.10 10.39
CA PHE A 72 -1.11 3.49 10.18
C PHE A 72 -1.79 3.18 11.52
N VAL A 73 -3.07 2.81 11.47
CA VAL A 73 -3.82 2.34 12.64
C VAL A 73 -3.89 0.82 12.62
N VAL A 74 -3.42 0.16 13.68
CA VAL A 74 -3.44 -1.31 13.81
C VAL A 74 -4.89 -1.81 13.78
N GLY A 75 -5.16 -2.85 13.00
CA GLY A 75 -6.47 -3.45 12.80
C GLY A 75 -7.40 -2.67 11.86
N SER A 76 -6.94 -1.58 11.23
CA SER A 76 -7.79 -0.75 10.35
C SER A 76 -7.96 -1.27 8.93
N GLY A 77 -7.13 -2.25 8.51
CA GLY A 77 -7.09 -2.74 7.12
C GLY A 77 -6.38 -1.80 6.14
N GLN A 78 -5.64 -0.79 6.64
CA GLN A 78 -4.81 0.09 5.80
C GLN A 78 -3.58 -0.61 5.19
N VAL A 79 -3.14 -1.71 5.80
CA VAL A 79 -2.01 -2.54 5.38
C VAL A 79 -2.47 -4.00 5.25
N ILE A 80 -1.64 -4.84 4.62
CA ILE A 80 -1.92 -6.27 4.49
C ILE A 80 -2.08 -6.94 5.87
N THR A 81 -2.98 -7.91 5.96
CA THR A 81 -3.36 -8.58 7.22
C THR A 81 -2.14 -9.12 7.97
N GLY A 82 -1.22 -9.79 7.29
CA GLY A 82 -0.04 -10.37 7.95
C GLY A 82 0.92 -9.32 8.51
N PHE A 83 0.98 -8.12 7.92
CA PHE A 83 1.83 -7.04 8.42
C PHE A 83 1.21 -6.38 9.65
N ASP A 84 -0.12 -6.20 9.64
CA ASP A 84 -0.89 -5.72 10.79
C ASP A 84 -0.73 -6.65 12.02
N GLU A 85 -0.90 -7.95 11.79
CA GLU A 85 -0.67 -9.00 12.80
C GLU A 85 0.78 -8.98 13.32
N ALA A 86 1.75 -8.72 12.45
CA ALA A 86 3.16 -8.68 12.83
C ALA A 86 3.51 -7.49 13.73
N VAL A 87 2.84 -6.35 13.57
CA VAL A 87 3.07 -5.16 14.43
C VAL A 87 2.35 -5.29 15.77
N THR A 88 1.25 -6.02 15.82
CA THR A 88 0.49 -6.25 17.05
C THR A 88 1.38 -6.86 18.15
N GLY A 89 1.30 -6.29 19.35
CA GLY A 89 2.05 -6.71 20.52
C GLY A 89 3.48 -6.19 20.60
N LEU A 90 3.99 -5.45 19.61
CA LEU A 90 5.32 -4.84 19.68
C LEU A 90 5.33 -3.64 20.62
N LYS A 91 6.46 -3.42 21.30
CA LYS A 91 6.76 -2.17 22.02
C LYS A 91 7.61 -1.23 21.15
N PRO A 92 7.57 0.10 21.38
CA PRO A 92 8.50 1.02 20.75
C PRO A 92 9.96 0.56 20.90
N GLY A 93 10.70 0.55 19.79
CA GLY A 93 12.07 0.04 19.66
C GLY A 93 12.18 -1.46 19.37
N GLU A 94 11.10 -2.24 19.49
CA GLU A 94 11.14 -3.68 19.20
C GLU A 94 11.10 -3.97 17.69
N LYS A 95 11.76 -5.06 17.32
CA LYS A 95 11.85 -5.57 15.96
C LYS A 95 11.22 -6.93 15.84
N ARG A 96 10.59 -7.20 14.70
CA ARG A 96 10.08 -8.53 14.35
C ARG A 96 10.40 -8.84 12.90
N THR A 97 10.79 -10.08 12.65
CA THR A 97 10.85 -10.65 11.30
C THR A 97 9.68 -11.60 11.12
N VAL A 98 8.96 -11.48 10.02
CA VAL A 98 7.79 -12.30 9.72
C VAL A 98 7.84 -12.76 8.26
N HIS A 99 7.42 -14.00 8.04
CA HIS A 99 7.12 -14.54 6.73
C HIS A 99 5.60 -14.58 6.57
N ILE A 100 5.08 -13.85 5.58
CA ILE A 100 3.66 -13.65 5.34
C ILE A 100 3.27 -14.43 4.08
N PRO A 101 2.40 -15.45 4.20
CA PRO A 101 1.94 -16.20 3.04
C PRO A 101 0.99 -15.35 2.16
N PRO A 102 0.81 -15.69 0.86
CA PRO A 102 0.06 -14.86 -0.09
C PRO A 102 -1.34 -14.47 0.39
N GLU A 103 -2.04 -15.40 1.05
CA GLU A 103 -3.43 -15.20 1.53
C GLU A 103 -3.53 -14.13 2.63
N LYS A 104 -2.44 -13.87 3.35
CA LYS A 104 -2.31 -12.77 4.33
C LYS A 104 -1.59 -11.53 3.76
N ALA A 105 -1.17 -11.58 2.49
CA ALA A 105 -0.51 -10.50 1.76
C ALA A 105 -1.42 -9.96 0.64
N TYR A 106 -1.04 -10.16 -0.62
CA TYR A 106 -1.77 -9.66 -1.80
C TYR A 106 -2.70 -10.70 -2.46
N GLY A 107 -2.97 -11.80 -1.76
CA GLY A 107 -3.79 -12.91 -2.22
C GLY A 107 -3.08 -13.83 -3.20
N GLU A 108 -3.75 -14.91 -3.55
CA GLU A 108 -3.33 -15.81 -4.63
C GLU A 108 -3.44 -15.12 -6.00
N TYR A 109 -2.63 -15.59 -6.95
CA TYR A 109 -2.78 -15.16 -8.34
C TYR A 109 -4.11 -15.65 -8.90
N ASP A 110 -4.95 -14.71 -9.34
CA ASP A 110 -6.29 -15.01 -9.83
C ASP A 110 -6.34 -14.89 -11.35
N LYS A 111 -6.43 -16.05 -12.03
CA LYS A 111 -6.55 -16.12 -13.48
C LYS A 111 -7.82 -15.44 -14.02
N THR A 112 -8.85 -15.28 -13.19
CA THR A 112 -10.10 -14.60 -13.58
C THR A 112 -9.94 -13.08 -13.64
N LYS A 113 -8.84 -12.54 -13.08
CA LYS A 113 -8.45 -11.12 -13.23
C LYS A 113 -7.60 -10.88 -14.47
N VAL A 114 -7.39 -11.90 -15.30
CA VAL A 114 -6.86 -11.72 -16.66
C VAL A 114 -8.03 -11.66 -17.62
N PHE A 115 -8.15 -10.56 -18.35
CA PHE A 115 -9.29 -10.33 -19.22
C PHE A 115 -8.87 -9.70 -20.55
N ASP A 116 -9.63 -10.01 -21.60
CA ASP A 116 -9.43 -9.46 -22.93
C ASP A 116 -10.39 -8.29 -23.15
N VAL A 117 -9.88 -7.20 -23.70
CA VAL A 117 -10.68 -6.10 -24.23
C VAL A 117 -10.54 -6.10 -25.75
N PRO A 118 -11.65 -6.16 -26.52
CA PRO A 118 -11.59 -6.06 -27.97
C PRO A 118 -10.86 -4.78 -28.40
N ARG A 119 -9.95 -4.89 -29.38
CA ARG A 119 -9.14 -3.76 -29.81
C ARG A 119 -9.99 -2.60 -30.33
N SER A 120 -11.17 -2.90 -30.90
CA SER A 120 -12.17 -1.92 -31.33
C SER A 120 -12.75 -1.06 -30.20
N GLU A 121 -12.62 -1.48 -28.95
CA GLU A 121 -13.11 -0.75 -27.78
C GLU A 121 -12.04 0.11 -27.11
N ILE A 122 -10.80 0.04 -27.60
CA ILE A 122 -9.66 0.78 -27.08
C ILE A 122 -9.29 1.85 -28.12
N PRO A 123 -9.13 3.12 -27.74
CA PRO A 123 -8.66 4.15 -28.66
C PRO A 123 -7.33 3.76 -29.30
N GLN A 124 -7.20 3.90 -30.62
CA GLN A 124 -6.03 3.40 -31.35
C GLN A 124 -4.74 4.07 -30.85
N GLU A 125 -4.81 5.35 -30.49
CA GLU A 125 -3.70 6.11 -29.91
C GLU A 125 -3.20 5.54 -28.57
N ALA A 126 -4.07 4.87 -27.81
CA ALA A 126 -3.68 4.18 -26.58
C ALA A 126 -2.99 2.86 -26.91
N VAL A 127 -3.53 2.10 -27.86
CA VAL A 127 -2.94 0.82 -28.28
C VAL A 127 -1.53 1.02 -28.86
N ASP A 128 -1.31 2.11 -29.60
CA ASP A 128 0.00 2.45 -30.18
C ASP A 128 1.08 2.72 -29.11
N GLN A 129 0.66 3.07 -27.88
CA GLN A 129 1.54 3.31 -26.74
C GLN A 129 1.71 2.07 -25.85
N PHE A 130 0.90 1.02 -26.05
CA PHE A 130 0.96 -0.17 -25.23
C PHE A 130 2.23 -0.98 -25.49
N ILE A 131 2.86 -1.40 -24.41
CA ILE A 131 4.02 -2.28 -24.40
C ILE A 131 3.65 -3.50 -23.56
N VAL A 132 3.89 -4.70 -24.08
CA VAL A 132 3.70 -5.94 -23.31
C VAL A 132 4.61 -5.92 -22.08
N GLY A 133 4.05 -6.20 -20.90
CA GLY A 133 4.66 -6.03 -19.59
C GLY A 133 4.52 -4.61 -19.01
N GLY A 134 4.09 -3.63 -19.81
CA GLY A 134 3.77 -2.28 -19.36
C GLY A 134 2.47 -2.24 -18.56
N LYS A 135 2.30 -1.18 -17.76
CA LYS A 135 1.09 -0.95 -16.96
C LYS A 135 0.27 0.18 -17.55
N THR A 136 -1.06 0.06 -17.47
CA THR A 136 -1.99 1.11 -17.87
C THR A 136 -3.18 1.20 -16.91
N MET A 137 -3.82 2.36 -16.86
CA MET A 137 -5.08 2.53 -16.15
C MET A 137 -6.23 2.09 -17.05
N VAL A 138 -6.92 1.03 -16.65
CA VAL A 138 -8.18 0.60 -17.25
C VAL A 138 -9.30 1.41 -16.60
N PRO A 139 -10.01 2.26 -17.35
CA PRO A 139 -11.07 3.09 -16.79
C PRO A 139 -12.25 2.23 -16.32
N SER A 140 -13.03 2.79 -15.40
CA SER A 140 -14.24 2.13 -14.90
C SER A 140 -15.19 1.79 -16.06
N ARG A 141 -15.66 0.55 -16.11
CA ARG A 141 -16.65 0.06 -17.07
C ARG A 141 -17.64 -0.88 -16.39
N ASN A 142 -18.92 -0.74 -16.70
CA ASN A 142 -20.00 -1.64 -16.26
C ASN A 142 -20.04 -1.89 -14.74
N GLY A 143 -19.77 -0.86 -13.94
CA GLY A 143 -19.76 -0.97 -12.47
C GLY A 143 -18.43 -1.48 -11.88
N ASN A 144 -17.45 -1.85 -12.72
CA ASN A 144 -16.10 -2.18 -12.25
C ASN A 144 -15.32 -0.90 -11.95
N PRO A 145 -14.61 -0.81 -10.82
CA PRO A 145 -13.78 0.35 -10.52
C PRO A 145 -12.64 0.49 -11.54
N ALA A 146 -12.16 1.73 -11.71
CA ALA A 146 -10.94 1.95 -12.47
C ALA A 146 -9.77 1.23 -11.78
N MET A 147 -8.88 0.61 -12.55
CA MET A 147 -7.79 -0.20 -12.01
C MET A 147 -6.54 -0.10 -12.87
N VAL A 148 -5.37 -0.24 -12.24
CA VAL A 148 -4.12 -0.41 -12.97
C VAL A 148 -3.97 -1.88 -13.33
N ALA A 149 -3.70 -2.18 -14.60
CA ALA A 149 -3.47 -3.53 -15.09
C ALA A 149 -2.19 -3.60 -15.93
N THR A 150 -1.57 -4.77 -15.96
CA THR A 150 -0.42 -5.09 -16.80
C THR A 150 -0.91 -5.56 -18.16
N ILE A 151 -0.35 -5.04 -19.25
CA ILE A 151 -0.64 -5.48 -20.62
C ILE A 151 0.11 -6.79 -20.83
N VAL A 152 -0.59 -7.93 -20.91
CA VAL A 152 0.06 -9.24 -21.06
C VAL A 152 0.16 -9.70 -22.50
N LYS A 153 -0.71 -9.21 -23.38
CA LYS A 153 -0.70 -9.55 -24.80
C LYS A 153 -1.38 -8.47 -25.63
N ILE A 154 -0.81 -8.17 -26.79
CA ILE A 154 -1.41 -7.32 -27.81
C ILE A 154 -1.58 -8.18 -29.06
N SER A 155 -2.78 -8.22 -29.62
CA SER A 155 -3.09 -8.91 -30.87
C SER A 155 -3.96 -8.05 -31.78
N ASP A 156 -4.25 -8.54 -32.98
CA ASP A 156 -5.09 -7.82 -33.94
C ASP A 156 -6.54 -7.67 -33.45
N GLY A 157 -7.08 -8.67 -32.75
CA GLY A 157 -8.47 -8.68 -32.29
C GLY A 157 -8.69 -8.11 -30.88
N ALA A 158 -7.73 -8.30 -29.97
CA ALA A 158 -7.88 -7.93 -28.56
C ALA A 158 -6.54 -7.60 -27.89
N VAL A 159 -6.64 -6.87 -26.78
CA VAL A 159 -5.55 -6.66 -25.83
C VAL A 159 -5.92 -7.34 -24.52
N SER A 160 -5.01 -8.16 -24.00
CA SER A 160 -5.16 -8.87 -22.74
C SER A 160 -4.53 -8.06 -21.61
N PHE A 161 -5.27 -7.92 -20.52
CA PHE A 161 -4.85 -7.20 -19.31
C PHE A 161 -4.86 -8.13 -18.11
N ASP A 162 -3.85 -8.00 -17.25
CA ASP A 162 -3.76 -8.67 -15.97
C ASP A 162 -3.93 -7.65 -14.83
N ALA A 163 -5.01 -7.79 -14.10
CA ALA A 163 -5.40 -6.93 -13.00
C ALA A 163 -4.92 -7.42 -11.61
N ASN A 164 -4.10 -8.46 -11.55
CA ASN A 164 -3.48 -8.89 -10.30
C ASN A 164 -2.45 -7.86 -9.79
N SER A 165 -2.24 -7.85 -8.47
CA SER A 165 -1.05 -7.20 -7.90
C SER A 165 0.20 -7.91 -8.41
N ASP A 166 1.31 -7.19 -8.62
CA ASP A 166 2.60 -7.81 -8.99
C ASP A 166 3.13 -8.75 -7.90
N LEU A 167 2.63 -8.59 -6.67
CA LEU A 167 2.95 -9.41 -5.51
C LEU A 167 1.92 -10.53 -5.27
N ALA A 168 0.89 -10.68 -6.12
CA ALA A 168 -0.08 -11.77 -6.00
C ALA A 168 0.59 -13.14 -6.17
N GLY A 169 0.20 -14.10 -5.34
CA GLY A 169 0.78 -15.45 -5.29
C GLY A 169 2.20 -15.51 -4.72
N LYS A 170 2.74 -14.41 -4.19
CA LYS A 170 4.08 -14.36 -3.58
C LYS A 170 3.96 -14.29 -2.06
N ALA A 171 4.72 -15.14 -1.37
CA ALA A 171 4.98 -14.94 0.04
C ALA A 171 5.96 -13.77 0.22
N LEU A 172 5.78 -13.02 1.30
CA LEU A 172 6.54 -11.80 1.58
C LEU A 172 7.26 -11.93 2.92
N ASN A 173 8.51 -11.49 2.95
CA ASN A 173 9.29 -11.41 4.18
C ASN A 173 9.36 -9.94 4.61
N PHE A 174 9.11 -9.68 5.88
CA PHE A 174 9.27 -8.35 6.45
C PHE A 174 10.16 -8.38 7.68
N GLU A 175 11.10 -7.43 7.72
CA GLU A 175 11.69 -6.93 8.96
C GLU A 175 10.94 -5.65 9.32
N VAL A 176 10.31 -5.59 10.50
CA VAL A 176 9.57 -4.42 10.99
C VAL A 176 10.10 -3.98 12.34
N GLU A 177 10.22 -2.66 12.53
CA GLU A 177 10.61 -2.00 13.76
C GLU A 177 9.52 -1.00 14.15
N LEU A 178 8.94 -1.16 15.34
CA LEU A 178 8.00 -0.19 15.87
C LEU A 178 8.76 1.02 16.41
N VAL A 179 8.54 2.19 15.83
CA VAL A 179 9.22 3.44 16.23
C VAL A 179 8.51 4.05 17.43
N GLU A 180 7.20 4.28 17.32
CA GLU A 180 6.38 4.85 18.38
C GLU A 180 4.91 4.44 18.23
N ILE A 181 4.19 4.51 19.36
CA ILE A 181 2.73 4.46 19.40
C ILE A 181 2.28 5.90 19.66
N ALA A 182 1.58 6.50 18.68
CA ALA A 182 1.05 7.84 18.80
C ALA A 182 -0.25 7.81 19.62
N LEU A 183 -0.36 8.73 20.59
CA LEU A 183 -1.54 8.94 21.43
C LEU A 183 -2.64 9.73 20.71
#